data_AF-A0A2N3PP65-F1
#
_entry.id   AF-A0A2N3PP65-F1
#
_cell.length_a   1.000
_cell.length_b   1.000
_cell.length_c   1.000
_cell.angle_alpha   90.00
_cell.angle_beta   90.00
_cell.angle_gamma   90.00
#
_symmetry.space_group_name_H-M   'P 1'
#
loop_
_entity.id
_entity.type
_entity.pdbx_description
1 polymer ?
#
loop_
_entity_poly.entity_id
_entity_poly.type
_entity_poly.pdbx_seq_one_letter_code
_entity_poly.pdbx_strand_id
1 'polypeptide(L)'
;MSDTEDPIRLFLLTALTDETSKGLQELARTFHATRAKPSDPPDAWRRYLTAVRQQALSLARSGELEFLRKGKPVAPDDVKGVVRIRRKSGTP
;
A
#
# COMPACT_ATOMS: atom_id res chain seq x y z
N MET A 1 -7.41 -15.97 -16.27
CA MET A 1 -8.37 -15.72 -15.18
C MET A 1 -7.60 -15.90 -13.88
N SER A 2 -7.28 -14.83 -13.13
CA SER A 2 -6.88 -14.87 -11.69
C SER A 2 -6.43 -13.52 -11.09
N ASP A 3 -6.55 -12.38 -11.78
CA ASP A 3 -5.98 -11.10 -11.28
C ASP A 3 -6.93 -10.25 -10.42
N THR A 4 -8.16 -10.70 -10.15
CA THR A 4 -9.20 -9.76 -9.69
C THR A 4 -9.23 -9.52 -8.16
N GLU A 5 -8.67 -10.38 -7.31
CA GLU A 5 -8.84 -10.21 -5.85
C GLU A 5 -7.59 -10.53 -5.04
N ASP A 6 -6.47 -9.90 -5.38
CA ASP A 6 -5.34 -9.83 -4.45
C ASP A 6 -5.80 -9.20 -3.12
N PRO A 7 -5.73 -9.92 -1.99
CA PRO A 7 -6.25 -9.42 -0.72
C PRO A 7 -5.50 -8.18 -0.25
N ILE A 8 -4.24 -8.03 -0.67
CA ILE A 8 -3.43 -6.84 -0.41
C ILE A 8 -3.97 -5.65 -1.21
N ARG A 9 -4.37 -5.85 -2.47
CA ARG A 9 -4.93 -4.80 -3.31
C ARG A 9 -6.22 -4.25 -2.70
N LEU A 10 -7.16 -5.15 -2.37
CA LEU A 10 -8.41 -4.79 -1.72
C LEU A 10 -8.14 -4.08 -0.38
N PHE A 11 -7.24 -4.64 0.43
CA PHE A 11 -6.84 -4.02 1.70
C PHE A 11 -6.31 -2.60 1.51
N LEU A 12 -5.46 -2.35 0.49
CA LEU A 12 -4.93 -1.01 0.23
C LEU A 12 -6.04 -0.02 -0.10
N LEU A 13 -6.98 -0.41 -0.95
CA LEU A 13 -8.11 0.42 -1.35
C LEU A 13 -9.07 0.72 -0.18
N THR A 14 -9.26 -0.24 0.72
CA THR A 14 -10.08 -0.05 1.94
C THR A 14 -9.35 0.73 3.02
N ALA A 15 -8.04 0.50 3.19
CA ALA A 15 -7.25 1.11 4.27
C ALA A 15 -6.86 2.57 3.98
N LEU A 16 -6.85 2.97 2.70
CA LEU A 16 -6.58 4.33 2.23
C LEU A 16 -7.91 5.01 1.88
N THR A 17 -8.52 5.67 2.85
CA THR A 17 -9.68 6.55 2.62
C THR A 17 -9.21 7.92 2.12
N ASP A 18 -10.10 8.70 1.49
CA ASP A 18 -9.77 9.92 0.74
C ASP A 18 -8.90 10.93 1.50
N GLU A 19 -9.06 10.99 2.83
CA GLU A 19 -8.37 11.95 3.69
C GLU A 19 -7.10 11.41 4.36
N THR A 20 -6.80 10.11 4.26
CA THR A 20 -5.68 9.50 4.99
C THR A 20 -4.55 9.05 4.08
N SER A 21 -3.34 9.55 4.38
CA SER A 21 -2.11 9.07 3.75
C SER A 21 -1.32 8.18 4.71
N LYS A 22 -1.07 6.95 4.30
CA LYS A 22 -0.37 5.93 5.10
C LYS A 22 0.96 5.54 4.48
N GLY A 23 1.91 5.15 5.33
CA GLY A 23 3.19 4.62 4.86
C GLY A 23 3.08 3.16 4.45
N LEU A 24 3.92 2.71 3.50
CA LEU A 24 4.02 1.30 3.10
C LEU A 24 4.24 0.36 4.30
N GLN A 25 5.08 0.77 5.26
CA GLN A 25 5.37 0.00 6.47
C GLN A 25 4.16 -0.12 7.39
N GLU A 26 3.38 0.96 7.53
CA GLU A 26 2.16 0.94 8.33
C GLU A 26 1.15 -0.02 7.72
N LEU A 27 0.91 0.09 6.41
CA LEU A 27 0.01 -0.80 5.67
C LEU A 27 0.42 -2.28 5.78
N ALA A 28 1.72 -2.57 5.64
CA ALA A 28 2.23 -3.95 5.78
C ALA A 28 2.05 -4.50 7.19
N ARG A 29 2.27 -3.68 8.23
CA ARG A 29 2.05 -4.07 9.63
C ARG A 29 0.57 -4.27 9.92
N THR A 30 -0.30 -3.39 9.47
CA THR A 30 -1.75 -3.53 9.63
C THR A 30 -2.25 -4.78 8.91
N PHE A 31 -1.83 -5.01 7.67
CA PHE A 31 -2.19 -6.24 6.93
C PHE A 31 -1.65 -7.50 7.61
N HIS A 32 -0.43 -7.45 8.14
CA HIS A 32 0.10 -8.56 8.91
C HIS A 32 -0.72 -8.78 10.18
N ALA A 33 -1.08 -7.73 10.92
CA ALA A 33 -1.84 -7.83 12.17
C ALA A 33 -3.20 -8.50 11.98
N THR A 34 -3.88 -8.31 10.83
CA THR A 34 -5.15 -9.01 10.55
C THR A 34 -4.98 -10.52 10.31
N ARG A 35 -3.74 -10.98 10.06
CA ARG A 35 -3.40 -12.37 9.77
C ARG A 35 -2.33 -12.95 10.72
N ALA A 36 -1.90 -12.17 11.70
CA ALA A 36 -0.78 -12.52 12.55
C ALA A 36 -1.16 -13.69 13.44
N LYS A 37 -0.25 -14.65 13.57
CA LYS A 37 -0.40 -15.77 14.49
C LYS A 37 0.45 -15.52 15.74
N PRO A 38 0.09 -16.09 16.89
CA PRO A 38 0.90 -15.97 18.11
C PRO A 38 2.33 -16.51 17.97
N SER A 39 2.59 -17.38 16.97
CA SER A 39 3.93 -17.89 16.65
C SER A 39 4.66 -17.10 15.56
N ASP A 40 4.07 -16.07 14.95
CA ASP A 40 4.76 -15.29 13.92
C ASP A 40 5.89 -14.45 14.56
N PRO A 41 7.08 -14.40 13.92
CA PRO A 41 8.16 -13.54 14.40
C PRO A 41 7.81 -12.06 14.24
N PRO A 42 8.39 -11.17 15.06
CA PRO A 42 8.13 -9.72 15.01
C PRO A 42 8.52 -9.07 13.66
N ASP A 43 9.34 -9.75 12.85
CA ASP A 43 9.77 -9.32 11.51
C ASP A 43 8.91 -9.88 10.36
N ALA A 44 7.89 -10.71 10.65
CA ALA A 44 7.06 -11.35 9.63
C ALA A 44 6.35 -10.36 8.71
N TRP A 45 6.11 -9.12 9.16
CA TRP A 45 5.54 -8.05 8.33
C TRP A 45 6.45 -7.64 7.16
N ARG A 46 7.76 -7.87 7.23
CA ARG A 46 8.74 -7.45 6.21
C ARG A 46 8.50 -8.12 4.86
N ARG A 47 8.01 -9.37 4.85
CA ARG A 47 7.64 -10.06 3.59
C ARG A 47 6.44 -9.40 2.90
N TYR A 48 5.49 -8.90 3.69
CA TYR A 48 4.33 -8.18 3.16
C TYR A 48 4.70 -6.79 2.67
N LEU A 49 5.79 -6.18 3.17
CA LEU A 49 6.25 -4.88 2.68
C LEU A 49 6.54 -4.89 1.17
N THR A 50 7.21 -5.94 0.69
CA THR A 50 7.50 -6.08 -0.74
C THR A 50 6.21 -6.26 -1.55
N ALA A 51 5.29 -7.11 -1.08
CA ALA A 51 4.02 -7.35 -1.75
C ALA A 51 3.13 -6.11 -1.78
N VAL A 52 2.99 -5.42 -0.64
CA VAL A 52 2.28 -4.15 -0.50
C VAL A 52 2.87 -3.08 -1.41
N ARG A 53 4.20 -3.00 -1.50
CA ARG A 53 4.88 -2.07 -2.40
C ARG A 53 4.56 -2.36 -3.86
N GLN A 54 4.62 -3.62 -4.30
CA GLN A 54 4.30 -4.00 -5.67
C GLN A 54 2.85 -3.62 -6.02
N GLN A 55 1.89 -3.94 -5.15
CA GLN A 55 0.48 -3.61 -5.40
C GLN A 55 0.19 -2.12 -5.35
N ALA A 56 0.82 -1.37 -4.43
CA ALA A 56 0.71 0.08 -4.40
C ALA A 56 1.29 0.72 -5.68
N LEU A 57 2.42 0.21 -6.19
CA LEU A 57 3.00 0.67 -7.45
C LEU A 57 2.07 0.39 -8.63
N SER A 58 1.51 -0.81 -8.71
CA SER A 58 0.54 -1.17 -9.74
C SER A 58 -0.69 -0.27 -9.71
N LEU A 59 -1.28 -0.06 -8.53
CA LEU A 59 -2.44 0.80 -8.34
C LEU A 59 -2.15 2.27 -8.72
N ALA A 60 -0.97 2.76 -8.36
CA ALA A 60 -0.56 4.11 -8.73
C ALA A 60 -0.32 4.28 -10.23
N ARG A 61 0.22 3.25 -10.90
CA ARG A 61 0.33 3.21 -12.36
C ARG A 61 -1.04 3.22 -13.05
N SER A 62 -2.03 2.55 -12.46
CA SER A 62 -3.43 2.59 -12.92
C SER A 62 -4.14 3.91 -12.58
N GLY A 63 -3.52 4.80 -11.80
CA GLY A 63 -4.10 6.08 -11.41
C GLY A 63 -5.05 6.03 -10.21
N GLU A 64 -5.16 4.89 -9.52
CA GLU A 64 -6.05 4.74 -8.35
C GLU A 64 -5.44 5.26 -7.05
N LEU A 65 -4.11 5.17 -6.94
CA LEU A 65 -3.35 5.64 -5.78
C LEU A 65 -2.30 6.68 -6.20
N GLU A 66 -1.86 7.49 -5.24
CA GLU A 66 -0.78 8.45 -5.45
C GLU A 66 0.25 8.34 -4.32
N PHE A 67 1.53 8.35 -4.71
CA PHE A 67 2.63 8.40 -3.76
C PHE A 67 2.97 9.84 -3.43
N LEU A 68 3.13 10.13 -2.16
CA LEU A 68 3.51 11.43 -1.63
C LEU A 68 4.87 11.35 -0.94
N ARG A 69 5.76 12.29 -1.26
CA ARG A 69 7.04 12.50 -0.57
C ARG A 69 7.17 13.95 -0.18
N LYS A 70 7.34 14.21 1.13
CA LYS A 70 7.36 15.57 1.70
C LYS A 70 6.16 16.42 1.23
N GLY A 71 4.97 15.80 1.12
CA GLY A 71 3.73 16.46 0.68
C GLY A 71 3.59 16.66 -0.84
N LYS A 72 4.58 16.24 -1.64
CA LYS A 72 4.52 16.34 -3.11
C LYS A 72 4.20 14.98 -3.74
N PRO A 73 3.33 14.92 -4.76
CA PRO A 73 3.11 13.71 -5.53
C PRO A 73 4.39 13.29 -6.26
N VAL A 74 4.69 11.99 -6.25
CA VAL A 74 5.86 11.41 -6.91
C VAL A 74 5.41 10.28 -7.82
N ALA A 75 6.07 10.14 -8.96
CA ALA A 75 5.81 9.05 -9.88
C ALA A 75 6.13 7.70 -9.22
N PRO A 76 5.32 6.64 -9.45
CA PRO A 76 5.57 5.33 -8.87
C PRO A 76 6.97 4.79 -9.18
N ASP A 77 7.54 5.15 -10.35
CA ASP A 77 8.89 4.74 -10.74
C ASP A 77 10.01 5.41 -9.90
N ASP A 78 9.76 6.63 -9.41
CA ASP A 78 10.72 7.38 -8.59
C ASP A 78 10.58 7.08 -7.08
N VAL A 79 9.65 6.19 -6.70
CA VAL A 79 9.41 5.83 -5.30
C VAL A 79 10.61 5.07 -4.72
N LYS A 80 11.45 5.81 -3.97
CA LYS A 80 12.59 5.26 -3.21
C LYS A 80 12.46 5.59 -1.72
N GLY A 81 12.63 4.58 -0.87
CA GLY A 81 12.62 4.72 0.59
C GLY A 81 11.22 4.91 1.19
N VAL A 82 11.15 5.72 2.25
CA VAL A 82 9.92 5.98 2.99
C VAL A 82 9.07 7.00 2.25
N VAL A 83 7.95 6.53 1.70
CA VAL A 83 6.93 7.35 1.04
C VAL A 83 5.58 7.13 1.71
N ARG A 84 4.71 8.13 1.58
CA ARG A 84 3.29 7.99 1.92
C ARG A 84 2.51 7.64 0.66
N ILE A 85 1.41 6.94 0.85
CA ILE A 85 0.46 6.61 -0.21
C ILE A 85 -0.88 7.16 0.24
N ARG A 86 -1.60 7.77 -0.68
CA ARG A 86 -3.00 8.14 -0.50
C ARG A 86 -3.82 7.60 -1.65
N ARG A 87 -5.12 7.51 -1.43
CA ARG A 87 -6.05 7.31 -2.54
C ARG A 87 -6.04 8.56 -3.41
N LYS A 88 -5.92 8.37 -4.72
CA LYS A 88 -6.05 9.48 -5.66
C LYS A 88 -7.55 9.64 -5.92
N SER A 89 -8.18 10.62 -5.29
CA SER A 89 -9.51 11.06 -5.68
C SER A 89 -9.42 11.73 -7.05
N GLY A 90 -9.55 10.92 -8.09
CA GLY A 90 -9.48 11.35 -9.49
C GLY A 90 -10.49 10.58 -10.34
N THR A 91 -11.77 10.66 -9.95
CA THR A 91 -12.98 11.07 -10.71
C THR A 91 -13.12 10.60 -12.18
N PRO A 92 -14.33 10.26 -12.68
CA PRO A 92 -15.67 10.71 -12.26
C PRO A 92 -16.34 9.95 -11.12
#